data_AF-A0A3D4UH10-F1
#
_entry.id   AF-A0A3D4UH10-F1
#
_cell.length_a   1.000
_cell.length_b   1.000
_cell.length_c   1.000
_cell.angle_alpha   90.00
_cell.angle_beta   90.00
_cell.angle_gamma   90.00
#
_symmetry.space_group_name_H-M   'P 1'
#
loop_
_entity.id
_entity.type
_entity.pdbx_description
1 polymer ?
#
loop_
_entity_poly.entity_id
_entity_poly.type
_entity_poly.pdbx_seq_one_letter_code
_entity_poly.pdbx_strand_id
1 'polypeptide(L)' 'MKPTPPRNFREAYMTPQENAKIKFMLDHLFDAGFVMINTCTATMSTPMTEVEIDALVGAMKEGFEKLAAQG' A
#
# COMPACT_ATOMS: atom_id res chain seq x y z
N MET A 1 -0.60 11.01 -3.53
CA MET A 1 -1.69 11.18 -2.53
C MET A 1 -2.21 12.59 -2.63
N LYS A 2 -3.52 12.79 -2.46
CA LYS A 2 -4.14 14.12 -2.53
C LYS A 2 -3.64 14.99 -1.38
N PRO A 3 -3.39 16.30 -1.61
CA PRO A 3 -2.80 17.19 -0.61
C PRO A 3 -3.73 17.48 0.58
N THR A 4 -5.04 17.28 0.41
CA THR A 4 -6.04 17.49 1.45
C THR A 4 -6.70 16.16 1.82
N PRO A 5 -6.86 15.84 3.11
CA PRO A 5 -7.58 14.65 3.53
C PRO A 5 -9.03 14.70 3.01
N PRO A 6 -9.55 13.61 2.44
CA PRO A 6 -10.89 13.59 1.87
C PRO A 6 -11.94 13.76 2.97
N ARG A 7 -12.85 14.73 2.80
CA ARG A 7 -13.96 14.98 3.73
C ARG A 7 -15.19 14.13 3.41
N ASN A 8 -15.26 13.62 2.19
CA ASN A 8 -16.35 12.80 1.69
C ASN A 8 -15.81 11.59 0.94
N PHE A 9 -16.55 10.48 0.95
CA PHE A 9 -16.19 9.25 0.22
C PHE A 9 -15.86 9.51 -1.26
N ARG A 10 -16.54 10.47 -1.88
CA ARG A 10 -16.34 10.83 -3.29
C ARG A 10 -14.97 11.45 -3.58
N GLU A 11 -14.35 12.09 -2.59
CA GLU A 11 -13.00 12.66 -2.70
C GLU A 11 -11.92 11.59 -2.55
N ALA A 12 -12.27 10.41 -2.05
CA ALA A 12 -11.37 9.25 -1.97
C ALA A 12 -11.30 8.45 -3.29
N TYR A 13 -12.12 8.78 -4.31
CA TYR A 13 -11.99 8.17 -5.63
C TYR A 13 -10.63 8.47 -6.24
N MET A 14 -9.92 7.41 -6.57
CA MET A 14 -8.57 7.46 -7.13
C MET A 14 -8.65 7.81 -8.61
N THR A 15 -7.70 8.63 -9.07
CA THR A 15 -7.51 8.83 -10.51
C THR A 15 -6.91 7.57 -11.15
N PRO A 16 -7.02 7.38 -12.48
CA PRO A 16 -6.40 6.24 -13.15
C PRO A 16 -4.90 6.10 -12.89
N GLN A 17 -4.20 7.23 -12.73
CA GLN A 17 -2.78 7.28 -12.40
C GLN A 17 -2.49 6.82 -10.97
N GLU A 18 -3.36 7.17 -10.01
CA GLU A 18 -3.27 6.69 -8.63
C GLU A 18 -3.53 5.19 -8.54
N ASN A 19 -4.53 4.68 -9.27
CA ASN A 19 -4.81 3.25 -9.37
C ASN A 19 -3.63 2.45 -9.93
N ALA A 20 -2.93 2.98 -10.94
CA ALA A 20 -1.75 2.31 -11.50
C ALA A 20 -0.63 2.16 -10.46
N LYS A 21 -0.38 3.20 -9.66
CA LYS A 21 0.61 3.17 -8.58
C LYS A 21 0.21 2.22 -7.45
N ILE A 22 -1.08 2.17 -7.09
CA ILE A 22 -1.59 1.21 -6.10
C ILE A 22 -1.44 -0.23 -6.61
N LYS A 23 -1.77 -0.49 -7.88
CA LYS A 23 -1.60 -1.82 -8.47
C LYS A 23 -0.14 -2.28 -8.39
N PHE A 24 0.81 -1.42 -8.78
CA PHE A 24 2.23 -1.73 -8.66
C PHE A 24 2.64 -2.09 -7.21
N MET A 25 2.12 -1.32 -6.24
CA MET A 25 2.40 -1.58 -4.83
C MET A 25 1.79 -2.90 -4.34
N LEU A 26 0.57 -3.23 -4.77
CA LEU A 26 -0.08 -4.50 -4.45
C LEU A 26 0.69 -5.67 -5.05
N ASP A 27 1.10 -5.58 -6.30
CA ASP A 27 1.90 -6.61 -6.97
C ASP A 27 3.23 -6.82 -6.22
N HIS A 28 3.91 -5.74 -5.83
CA HIS A 28 5.16 -5.84 -5.06
C HIS A 28 4.97 -6.45 -3.66
N LEU A 29 3.91 -6.08 -2.93
CA LEU A 29 3.61 -6.67 -1.62
C LEU A 29 3.26 -8.14 -1.76
N PHE A 30 2.52 -8.50 -2.79
CA PHE A 30 2.16 -9.87 -3.09
C PHE A 30 3.41 -10.73 -3.34
N ASP A 31 4.36 -10.22 -4.14
CA ASP A 31 5.66 -10.88 -4.37
C ASP A 31 6.50 -10.98 -3.08
N ALA A 32 6.36 -10.03 -2.16
CA ALA A 32 7.00 -10.04 -0.84
C ALA A 32 6.29 -10.95 0.19
N GLY A 33 5.20 -11.63 -0.20
CA GLY A 33 4.44 -12.53 0.67
C GLY A 33 3.30 -11.87 1.46
N PHE A 34 3.00 -10.60 1.20
CA PHE A 34 1.91 -9.86 1.85
C PHE A 34 0.69 -9.75 0.94
N VAL A 35 -0.43 -10.29 1.41
CA VAL A 35 -1.72 -10.12 0.73
C VAL A 35 -2.45 -8.92 1.34
N MET A 36 -2.59 -7.86 0.55
CA MET A 36 -3.34 -6.67 0.92
C MET A 36 -4.68 -6.65 0.17
N ILE A 37 -5.71 -6.08 0.78
CA ILE A 37 -6.96 -5.78 0.08
C ILE A 37 -6.64 -4.77 -1.03
N ASN A 38 -7.34 -4.85 -2.17
CA ASN A 38 -7.11 -4.00 -3.37
C ASN A 38 -7.02 -2.48 -3.11
N THR A 39 -7.42 -2.01 -1.93
CA THR A 39 -7.29 -0.63 -1.44
C THR A 39 -6.03 -0.38 -0.62
N CYS A 40 -5.04 -1.29 -0.63
CA CYS A 40 -3.91 -1.33 0.31
C CYS A 40 -4.34 -1.35 1.78
N THR A 41 -5.49 -1.98 2.07
CA THR A 41 -5.95 -2.18 3.45
C THR A 41 -5.44 -3.51 3.97
N ALA A 42 -4.90 -3.51 5.19
CA ALA A 42 -4.42 -4.71 5.87
C ALA A 42 -5.38 -5.11 7.00
N THR A 43 -5.51 -6.41 7.23
CA THR A 43 -6.13 -6.97 8.44
C THR A 43 -5.03 -7.66 9.24
N MET A 44 -5.01 -7.41 10.55
CA MET A 44 -4.03 -8.02 11.45
C MET A 44 -4.69 -9.15 12.25
N SER A 45 -3.94 -10.22 12.50
CA SER A 45 -4.41 -11.38 13.29
C SER A 45 -3.75 -11.41 14.66
N THR A 46 -4.43 -11.98 15.68
CA THR A 46 -3.91 -12.10 17.05
C THR A 46 -2.54 -12.79 17.21
N PRO A 47 -2.11 -13.76 16.37
CA PRO A 47 -0.77 -14.33 16.47
C PRO A 47 0.33 -13.47 15.83
N MET A 48 0.01 -12.36 15.15
CA MET A 48 1.06 -11.49 14.59
C MET A 48 1.85 -10.82 15.71
N THR A 49 3.16 -10.79 15.53
CA THR A 49 4.13 -10.18 16.41
C THR A 49 4.82 -8.99 15.72
N GLU A 50 5.76 -8.36 16.40
CA GLU A 50 6.57 -7.29 15.82
C GLU A 50 7.35 -7.74 14.57
N VAL A 51 7.69 -9.04 14.46
CA VAL A 51 8.44 -9.58 13.32
C VAL A 51 7.66 -9.43 12.01
N GLU A 52 6.37 -9.77 12.00
CA GLU A 52 5.52 -9.62 10.82
C GLU A 52 5.27 -8.14 10.49
N ILE A 53 5.20 -7.28 11.50
CA ILE A 53 5.03 -5.83 11.33
C ILE A 53 6.29 -5.22 10.72
N ASP A 54 7.47 -5.55 11.23
CA ASP A 54 8.75 -5.07 10.73
C ASP A 54 9.00 -5.52 9.29
N ALA A 55 8.64 -6.77 8.97
CA ALA A 55 8.70 -7.28 7.61
C ALA A 55 7.76 -6.51 6.66
N LEU A 56 6.53 -6.18 7.11
CA LEU A 56 5.60 -5.35 6.34
C LEU A 56 6.15 -3.93 6.14
N VAL A 57 6.71 -3.32 7.18
CA VAL A 57 7.34 -1.99 7.10
C VAL A 57 8.50 -1.99 6.10
N GLY A 58 9.32 -3.04 6.11
CA GLY A 58 10.40 -3.25 5.13
C GLY A 58 9.88 -3.31 3.70
N ALA A 59 8.89 -4.17 3.44
CA ALA A 59 8.31 -4.31 2.11
C ALA A 59 7.61 -3.02 1.62
N MET A 60 6.95 -2.28 2.51
CA MET A 60 6.36 -0.98 2.20
C MET A 60 7.43 0.04 1.83
N LYS A 61 8.55 0.09 2.58
CA LYS A 61 9.67 0.98 2.28
C LYS A 61 10.26 0.70 0.91
N GLU A 62 10.57 -0.56 0.60
CA GLU A 62 11.10 -0.96 -0.72
C GLU A 62 10.14 -0.60 -1.86
N GLY A 63 8.83 -0.79 -1.66
CA GLY A 63 7.82 -0.41 -2.62
C GLY A 63 7.76 1.09 -2.88
N PHE A 64 7.85 1.91 -1.83
CA PHE A 64 7.91 3.37 -1.98
C PHE A 64 9.19 3.83 -2.67
N GLU A 65 10.34 3.23 -2.38
CA GLU A 65 11.61 3.52 -3.06
C GLU A 65 11.52 3.19 -4.56
N LYS A 66 10.94 2.04 -4.92
CA LYS A 66 10.69 1.66 -6.31
C LYS A 66 9.71 2.61 -7.02
N LEU A 67 8.66 3.05 -6.34
CA LEU A 67 7.71 4.03 -6.87
C LEU A 67 8.31 5.42 -7.05
N ALA A 68 9.21 5.83 -6.14
CA ALA A 68 9.93 7.09 -6.24
C ALA A 68 10.97 7.07 -7.39
N ALA A 69 11.61 5.92 -7.64
CA ALA A 69 12.53 5.75 -8.77
C ALA A 69 11.83 5.71 -10.15
N GLN A 70 10.51 5.48 -10.19
CA GLN A 70 9.71 5.50 -11.42
C GLN A 70 9.11 6.88 -11.76
N GLY A 71 9.27 7.89 -10.90
CA GLY A 71 8.71 9.24 -11.06
C GLY A 71 9.78 10.30 -11.27
#